data_AF-A2EM45-F1
#
_entry.id   AF-A2EM45-F1
#
_cell.length_a   1.000
_cell.length_b   1.000
_cell.length_c   1.000
_cell.angle_alpha   90.00
_cell.angle_beta   90.00
_cell.angle_gamma   90.00
#
_symmetry.space_group_name_H-M   'P 1'
#
loop_
_entity.id
_entity.type
_entity.pdbx_description
1 polymer ?
#
loop_
_entity_poly.entity_id
_entity_poly.type
_entity_poly.pdbx_seq_one_letter_code
_entity_poly.pdbx_strand_id
1 'polypeptide(L)' 'MNAVVNLFDSRGMSPLMIAASNDNADMVKVLLSHHADKNVVNKDGKTARDYALASDAKSVLALL' A
#
# COMPACT_ATOMS: atom_id res chain seq x y z
N MET A 1 -9.58 -12.27 -13.75
CA MET A 1 -9.32 -12.98 -12.48
C MET A 1 -8.59 -12.02 -11.56
N ASN A 2 -9.32 -11.30 -10.72
CA ASN A 2 -8.87 -10.06 -10.03
C ASN A 2 -8.54 -10.33 -8.54
N ALA A 3 -7.82 -11.41 -8.26
CA ALA A 3 -7.85 -12.09 -6.97
C ALA A 3 -6.82 -11.60 -5.92
N VAL A 4 -5.96 -10.63 -6.24
CA VAL A 4 -4.85 -10.21 -5.34
C VAL A 4 -5.04 -8.82 -4.73
N VAL A 5 -5.84 -7.96 -5.37
CA VAL A 5 -5.91 -6.53 -5.04
C VAL A 5 -6.75 -6.20 -3.79
N ASN A 6 -7.62 -7.11 -3.36
CA ASN A 6 -8.54 -6.91 -2.22
C ASN A 6 -8.22 -7.83 -1.02
N LEU A 7 -7.04 -8.43 -0.96
CA LEU A 7 -6.65 -9.23 0.21
C LEU A 7 -6.27 -8.28 1.35
N PHE A 8 -7.25 -8.01 2.20
CA PHE A 8 -7.06 -7.25 3.44
C PHE A 8 -6.72 -8.19 4.59
N ASP A 9 -5.72 -7.85 5.41
CA ASP A 9 -5.51 -8.55 6.68
C ASP A 9 -6.69 -8.30 7.65
N SER A 10 -6.66 -8.90 8.84
CA SER A 10 -7.72 -8.72 9.85
C SER A 10 -7.92 -7.27 10.32
N ARG A 11 -6.98 -6.36 10.01
CA ARG A 11 -7.02 -4.93 10.30
C ARG A 11 -7.41 -4.08 9.08
N GLY A 12 -7.68 -4.69 7.92
CA GLY A 12 -7.97 -3.95 6.70
C GLY A 12 -6.72 -3.54 5.91
N MET A 13 -5.54 -4.10 6.20
CA MET A 13 -4.32 -3.71 5.51
C MET A 13 -4.27 -4.28 4.10
N SER A 14 -4.12 -3.41 3.09
CA SER A 14 -3.88 -3.84 1.72
C SER A 14 -2.40 -4.22 1.50
N PRO A 15 -2.09 -5.01 0.46
CA PRO A 15 -0.70 -5.29 0.08
C PRO A 15 0.11 -4.01 -0.19
N LEU A 16 -0.55 -2.95 -0.69
CA LEU A 16 0.09 -1.67 -0.96
C LEU A 16 0.47 -0.94 0.35
N MET A 17 -0.36 -1.02 1.40
CA MET A 17 -0.02 -0.48 2.71
C MET A 17 1.18 -1.21 3.34
N ILE A 18 1.23 -2.53 3.20
CA ILE A 18 2.34 -3.35 3.70
C ILE A 18 3.63 -2.98 2.95
N ALA A 19 3.58 -2.90 1.61
CA ALA A 19 4.74 -2.50 0.81
C ALA A 19 5.22 -1.07 1.17
N ALA A 20 4.28 -0.16 1.40
CA ALA A 20 4.59 1.21 1.78
C ALA A 20 5.24 1.34 3.16
N SER A 21 4.78 0.58 4.16
CA SER A 21 5.42 0.57 5.49
C SER A 21 6.86 0.05 5.49
N ASN A 22 7.24 -0.73 4.46
CA ASN A 22 8.56 -1.35 4.34
C ASN A 22 9.51 -0.61 3.38
N ASP A 23 9.12 0.60 2.90
CA ASP A 23 9.81 1.34 1.82
C ASP A 23 10.12 0.48 0.58
N ASN A 24 9.26 -0.51 0.29
CA ASN A 24 9.47 -1.45 -0.81
C ASN A 24 8.95 -0.88 -2.13
N ALA A 25 9.73 0.01 -2.73
CA ALA A 25 9.39 0.71 -3.97
C ALA A 25 9.10 -0.23 -5.15
N ASP A 26 9.80 -1.36 -5.26
CA ASP A 26 9.59 -2.29 -6.37
C ASP A 26 8.27 -3.04 -6.24
N MET A 27 7.90 -3.47 -5.03
CA MET A 27 6.58 -4.06 -4.78
C MET A 27 5.46 -3.03 -5.01
N VAL A 28 5.65 -1.78 -4.60
CA VAL A 28 4.70 -0.69 -4.88
C VAL A 28 4.49 -0.51 -6.38
N LYS A 29 5.56 -0.47 -7.19
CA LYS A 29 5.45 -0.39 -8.66
C LYS A 29 4.69 -1.57 -9.25
N VAL A 30 4.99 -2.80 -8.81
CA VAL A 30 4.28 -4.00 -9.26
C VAL A 30 2.79 -3.90 -8.94
N LEU A 31 2.43 -3.57 -7.70
CA LEU A 31 1.04 -3.44 -7.28
C LEU A 31 0.29 -2.35 -8.06
N LEU A 32 0.91 -1.18 -8.26
CA LEU A 32 0.34 -0.09 -9.05
C LEU A 32 0.20 -0.47 -10.54
N SER A 33 1.15 -1.22 -11.11
CA SER A 33 1.06 -1.72 -12.48
C SER A 33 -0.10 -2.70 -12.67
N HIS A 34 -0.53 -3.36 -11.60
CA HIS A 34 -1.71 -4.21 -11.54
C HIS A 34 -2.98 -3.48 -11.06
N HIS A 35 -3.01 -2.14 -11.16
CA HIS A 35 -4.14 -1.30 -10.81
C HIS A 35 -4.58 -1.37 -9.33
N ALA A 36 -3.63 -1.58 -8.40
CA ALA A 36 -3.92 -1.43 -6.98
C ALA A 36 -4.40 0.00 -6.67
N ASP A 37 -5.53 0.12 -5.97
CA ASP A 37 -6.05 1.41 -5.55
C ASP A 37 -5.28 1.93 -4.33
N LYS A 38 -4.59 3.06 -4.53
CA LYS A 38 -3.80 3.73 -3.50
C LYS A 38 -4.62 4.49 -2.46
N ASN A 39 -5.90 4.72 -2.72
CA ASN A 39 -6.80 5.47 -1.84
C ASN A 39 -7.56 4.58 -0.86
N VAL A 40 -7.39 3.26 -0.95
CA VAL A 40 -8.01 2.34 0.01
C VAL A 40 -7.53 2.67 1.41
N VAL A 41 -8.47 2.66 2.36
CA VAL A 41 -8.21 2.87 3.78
C VAL A 41 -8.44 1.58 4.55
N ASN A 42 -7.60 1.33 5.56
CA ASN A 42 -7.79 0.24 6.50
C ASN A 42 -8.85 0.61 7.57
N LYS A 43 -9.03 -0.23 8.59
CA LYS A 43 -10.00 0.03 9.68
C LYS A 43 -9.67 1.26 10.52
N ASP A 44 -8.42 1.72 10.51
CA ASP A 44 -7.97 2.93 11.20
C ASP A 44 -8.09 4.19 10.32
N GLY A 45 -8.68 4.07 9.12
CA GLY A 45 -8.79 5.17 8.17
C GLY A 45 -7.47 5.55 7.50
N LYS A 46 -6.47 4.66 7.50
CA LYS A 46 -5.12 4.91 6.98
C LYS A 46 -4.92 4.30 5.59
N THR A 47 -4.31 5.09 4.71
CA THR A 47 -3.91 4.72 3.34
C THR A 47 -2.47 4.20 3.29
N ALA A 48 -2.04 3.68 2.13
CA ALA A 48 -0.64 3.30 1.93
C ALA A 48 0.32 4.49 2.13
N ARG A 49 -0.10 5.71 1.74
CA ARG A 49 0.70 6.93 1.92
C ARG A 49 0.89 7.27 3.40
N ASP A 50 -0.13 7.08 4.23
CA ASP A 50 -0.02 7.30 5.68
C ASP A 50 1.02 6.37 6.32
N TYR A 51 1.05 5.10 5.90
CA TYR A 51 2.07 4.15 6.35
C TYR A 51 3.47 4.49 5.85
N ALA A 52 3.61 5.00 4.62
CA ALA A 52 4.90 5.47 4.12
C ALA A 52 5.43 6.65 4.94
N LEU A 53 4.57 7.63 5.26
CA LEU A 53 4.93 8.78 6.10
C LEU A 53 5.32 8.36 7.52
N ALA A 54 4.54 7.46 8.15
CA ALA A 54 4.79 6.98 9.50
C ALA A 54 6.10 6.18 9.63
N SER A 55 6.58 5.58 8.53
CA SER A 55 7.77 4.72 8.49
C SER A 55 9.01 5.40 7.87
N ASP A 56 8.93 6.70 7.55
CA ASP A 56 9.96 7.46 6.79
C ASP A 56 10.35 6.81 5.44
N ALA A 57 9.39 6.17 4.77
CA ALA A 57 9.56 5.45 3.51
C ALA A 57 9.64 6.41 2.30
N LYS A 58 10.77 7.11 2.20
CA LYS A 58 11.01 8.16 1.19
C LYS A 58 10.94 7.65 -0.24
N SER A 59 11.43 6.44 -0.51
CA SER A 59 11.47 5.86 -1.85
C SER A 59 10.07 5.61 -2.38
N VAL A 60 9.16 5.18 -1.49
CA VAL A 60 7.76 4.91 -1.83
C VAL A 60 6.91 6.17 -1.92
N LEU A 61 7.19 7.22 -1.13
CA LEU A 61 6.39 8.46 -1.16
C LEU A 61 6.30 9.14 -2.54
N ALA A 62 7.33 8.95 -3.38
CA ALA A 62 7.32 9.44 -4.76
C ALA A 62 6.39 8.65 -5.69
N LEU A 63 5.91 7.47 -5.27
CA LEU A 63 5.10 6.55 -6.07
C LEU A 63 3.61 6.56 -5.69
N LEU A 64 3.26 7.06 -4.49
CA LEU A 64 1.91 7.09 -3.92
C LEU A 64 1.28 8.48 -3.93
#